data_AF-A0A6C8H1J1-F1
#
_entry.id   AF-A0A6C8H1J1-F1
#
_cell.length_a   1.000
_cell.length_b   1.000
_cell.length_c   1.000
_cell.angle_alpha   90.00
_cell.angle_beta   90.00
_cell.angle_gamma   90.00
#
_symmetry.space_group_name_H-M   'P 1'
#
loop_
_entity.id
_entity.type
_entity.pdbx_description
1 polymer ?
#
loop_
_entity_poly.entity_id
_entity_poly.type
_entity_poly.pdbx_seq_one_letter_code
_entity_poly.pdbx_strand_id
1 'polypeptide(L)' 'MLPLHTDQPPQIYDGYQSVSPLPLDFLDRQPIYQLYTLLNRARLFGGQHLATAQKAMDRLLAV' A
#
# COMPACT_ATOMS: atom_id res chain seq x y z
N MET A 1 2.34 -2.30 -1.07
CA MET A 1 2.44 -3.78 -1.00
C MET A 1 2.99 -4.21 0.36
N LEU A 2 4.23 -3.88 0.74
CA LEU A 2 4.79 -4.20 2.07
C LEU A 2 4.25 -3.40 3.29
N PRO A 3 3.82 -2.13 3.20
CA PRO A 3 3.42 -1.35 4.39
C PRO A 3 2.19 -1.89 5.13
N LEU A 4 1.35 -2.67 4.44
CA LEU A 4 0.20 -3.36 5.03
C LEU A 4 0.59 -4.69 5.71
N HIS A 5 1.86 -5.08 5.59
CA HIS A 5 2.42 -6.34 6.06
C HIS A 5 3.71 -6.06 6.86
N THR A 6 3.58 -5.31 7.94
CA THR A 6 4.69 -4.88 8.81
C THR A 6 5.45 -6.03 9.45
N ASP A 7 4.84 -7.21 9.52
CA ASP A 7 5.44 -8.42 10.10
C ASP A 7 6.42 -9.13 9.16
N GLN A 8 6.55 -8.65 7.92
CA GLN A 8 7.50 -9.22 6.96
C GLN A 8 8.96 -8.90 7.35
N PRO A 9 9.89 -9.86 7.16
CA PRO A 9 11.30 -9.62 7.44
C PRO A 9 11.86 -8.45 6.61
N PRO A 10 12.60 -7.51 7.21
CA PRO A 10 13.16 -6.36 6.50
C PRO A 10 14.13 -6.76 5.38
N GLN A 11 14.76 -7.95 5.49
CA GLN A 11 15.69 -8.48 4.51
C GLN A 11 15.05 -8.68 3.12
N ILE A 12 13.72 -8.82 3.03
CA ILE A 12 13.01 -8.88 1.75
C ILE A 12 13.18 -7.55 0.99
N TYR A 13 13.05 -6.44 1.70
CA TYR A 13 13.21 -5.11 1.12
C TYR A 13 14.67 -4.84 0.74
N ASP A 14 15.61 -5.15 1.64
CA ASP A 14 17.04 -4.96 1.41
C ASP A 14 17.54 -5.80 0.23
N GLY A 15 17.11 -7.06 0.16
CA GLY A 15 17.45 -7.97 -0.93
C GLY A 15 16.94 -7.44 -2.28
N TYR A 16 15.69 -6.95 -2.33
CA TYR A 16 15.13 -6.35 -3.55
C TYR A 16 15.90 -5.10 -3.99
N GLN A 17 16.11 -4.16 -3.06
CA GLN A 17 16.86 -2.91 -3.31
C GLN A 17 18.29 -3.16 -3.80
N SER A 18 18.94 -4.25 -3.34
CA SER A 18 20.31 -4.58 -3.75
C SER A 18 20.46 -4.97 -5.22
N VAL A 19 19.40 -5.49 -5.84
CA VAL A 19 19.40 -5.97 -7.23
C VAL A 19 18.65 -5.01 -8.16
N SER A 20 17.54 -4.46 -7.69
CA SER A 20 16.67 -3.56 -8.45
C SER A 20 16.25 -2.37 -7.57
N PRO A 21 17.11 -1.34 -7.47
CA PRO A 21 16.84 -0.20 -6.61
C PRO A 21 15.51 0.47 -6.93
N LEU A 22 14.77 0.84 -5.90
CA LEU A 22 13.50 1.54 -6.07
C LEU A 22 13.74 2.99 -6.49
N PRO A 23 12.90 3.54 -7.37
CA PRO A 23 12.92 4.97 -7.70
C PRO A 23 12.74 5.86 -6.46
N LEU A 24 13.30 7.08 -6.50
CA LEU A 24 13.23 8.03 -5.39
C LEU A 24 11.79 8.41 -5.01
N ASP A 25 10.89 8.46 -5.98
CA ASP A 25 9.47 8.80 -5.82
C ASP A 25 8.60 7.60 -5.41
N PHE A 26 9.22 6.45 -5.11
CA PHE A 26 8.50 5.24 -4.70
C PHE A 26 7.62 5.48 -3.47
N LEU A 27 8.12 6.25 -2.49
CA LEU A 27 7.37 6.53 -1.26
C LEU A 27 6.10 7.35 -1.54
N ASP A 28 6.16 8.28 -2.49
CA ASP A 28 5.02 9.11 -2.89
C ASP A 28 3.97 8.29 -3.63
N ARG A 29 4.40 7.30 -4.42
CA ARG A 29 3.51 6.37 -5.16
C ARG A 29 2.96 5.25 -4.28
N GLN A 30 3.54 5.04 -3.10
CA GLN A 30 3.20 3.93 -2.23
C GLN A 30 1.72 3.91 -1.78
N PRO A 31 1.09 5.04 -1.45
CA PRO A 31 -0.32 5.07 -1.08
C PRO A 31 -1.25 4.71 -2.25
N ILE A 32 -0.96 5.18 -3.47
CA ILE A 32 -1.80 4.87 -4.64
C ILE A 32 -1.72 3.39 -5.04
N TYR A 33 -0.56 2.76 -4.90
CA TYR A 33 -0.41 1.31 -5.10
C TYR A 33 -1.21 0.49 -4.08
N GLN A 34 -1.30 0.97 -2.83
CA GLN A 34 -2.06 0.28 -1.79
C GLN A 34 -3.57 0.44 -1.97
N LEU A 35 -4.03 1.54 -2.56
CA LEU A 35 -5.45 1.82 -2.75
C LEU A 35 -6.15 0.70 -3.53
N TYR A 36 -5.53 0.16 -4.58
CA TYR A 36 -6.08 -0.97 -5.33
C TYR A 36 -6.40 -2.16 -4.43
N THR A 37 -5.45 -2.57 -3.60
CA THR A 37 -5.63 -3.72 -2.69
C THR A 37 -6.74 -3.45 -1.67
N LEU A 38 -6.81 -2.23 -1.13
CA LEU A 38 -7.85 -1.85 -0.17
C LEU A 38 -9.24 -1.86 -0.82
N LEU A 39 -9.38 -1.32 -2.03
CA LEU A 39 -10.63 -1.35 -2.79
C LEU A 39 -11.05 -2.77 -3.14
N ASN A 40 -10.10 -3.63 -3.55
CA ASN A 40 -10.40 -5.02 -3.85
C ASN A 40 -10.90 -5.77 -2.60
N ARG A 41 -10.29 -5.54 -1.43
CA ARG A 41 -10.76 -6.10 -0.16
C ARG A 41 -12.12 -5.55 0.24
N ALA A 42 -12.36 -4.26 0.04
CA ALA A 42 -13.67 -3.66 0.27
C ALA A 42 -14.75 -4.29 -0.59
N ARG A 43 -14.47 -4.53 -1.87
CA ARG A 43 -15.37 -5.21 -2.81
C ARG A 43 -15.64 -6.66 -2.44
N LEU A 44 -14.63 -7.41 -2.03
CA LEU A 44 -14.75 -8.84 -1.73
C LEU A 44 -15.37 -9.13 -0.36
N PHE A 45 -15.06 -8.31 0.65
CA PHE A 45 -15.33 -8.64 2.05
C PHE A 45 -16.23 -7.63 2.76
N GLY A 46 -16.48 -6.46 2.17
CA GLY A 46 -17.35 -5.44 2.76
C GLY A 46 -16.94 -5.00 4.17
N GLY A 47 -17.92 -4.57 4.97
CA GLY A 47 -17.73 -4.25 6.38
C GLY A 47 -16.63 -3.22 6.65
N GLN A 48 -15.74 -3.53 7.60
CA GLN A 48 -14.62 -2.65 7.99
C GLN A 48 -13.69 -2.30 6.81
N HIS A 49 -13.65 -3.13 5.76
CA HIS A 49 -12.83 -2.87 4.59
C HIS A 49 -13.35 -1.68 3.76
N LEU A 50 -14.67 -1.41 3.76
CA LEU A 50 -15.24 -0.22 3.11
C LEU A 50 -14.74 1.06 3.78
N ALA A 51 -14.82 1.14 5.11
CA ALA A 51 -14.35 2.29 5.87
C ALA A 51 -12.84 2.50 5.71
N THR A 52 -12.07 1.41 5.66
CA THR A 52 -10.61 1.47 5.46
C THR A 52 -10.26 1.98 4.07
N ALA A 53 -10.93 1.49 3.03
CA ALA A 53 -10.71 1.93 1.66
C ALA A 53 -11.12 3.39 1.44
N GLN A 54 -12.26 3.81 2.01
CA GLN A 54 -12.72 5.20 1.93
C GLN A 54 -11.70 6.16 2.54
N LYS A 55 -11.24 5.88 3.78
CA LYS A 55 -10.22 6.71 4.44
C LYS A 55 -8.92 6.82 3.65
N ALA A 56 -8.50 5.73 3.00
CA ALA A 56 -7.31 5.74 2.15
C ALA A 56 -7.51 6.58 0.89
N MET A 57 -8.70 6.53 0.28
CA MET A 57 -9.08 7.36 -0.86
C MET A 57 -9.13 8.84 -0.48
N ASP A 58 -9.77 9.18 0.65
CA ASP A 58 -9.89 10.57 1.11
C ASP A 58 -8.50 11.20 1.32
N ARG A 59 -7.55 10.45 1.90
CA ARG A 59 -6.16 10.92 2.08
C ARG A 59 -5.43 11.20 0.76
N LEU A 60 -5.70 10.42 -0.28
CA LEU A 60 -5.12 10.61 -1.60
C LEU A 60 -5.72 11.81 -2.34
N LEU A 61 -6.98 12.13 -2.05
CA LEU A 61 -7.71 13.23 -2.69
C LEU A 61 -7.61 14.56 -1.92
N ALA A 62 -7.16 14.54 -0.66
CA ALA A 62 -7.01 15.73 0.19
C ALA A 62 -5.83 16.65 -0.19
N VAL A 63 -5.55 16.78 -1.49
CA VAL A 63 -4.52 17.63 -2.09
C VAL A 63 -4.82 19.10 -1.85
#